data_AF-A0A1H3QA33-F1
#
_entry.id   AF-A0A1H3QA33-F1
#
_cell.length_a   1.000
_cell.length_b   1.000
_cell.length_c   1.000
_cell.angle_alpha   90.00
_cell.angle_beta   90.00
_cell.angle_gamma   90.00
#
_symmetry.space_group_name_H-M   'P 1'
#
loop_
_entity.id
_entity.type
_entity.pdbx_description
1 polymer ?
#
loop_
_entity_poly.entity_id
_entity_poly.type
_entity_poly.pdbx_seq_one_letter_code
_entity_poly.pdbx_strand_id
1 'polypeptide(L)' 'MSTFEFEAAIAGAKEAASAASYDIQKLPEDSIERQALHGVITAIDRLIEAFDAQTDAED' A
#
# COMPACT_ATOMS: atom_id res chain seq x y z
N MET A 1 -8.52 -6.22 18.15
CA MET A 1 -8.15 -4.84 17.85
C MET A 1 -9.40 -4.00 17.94
N SER A 2 -9.30 -2.80 18.50
CA SER A 2 -10.35 -1.79 18.34
C SER A 2 -10.36 -1.25 16.90
N THR A 3 -11.48 -0.71 16.43
CA THR A 3 -11.58 -0.05 15.11
C THR A 3 -10.50 1.01 14.94
N PHE A 4 -10.24 1.81 15.98
CA PHE A 4 -9.18 2.82 15.99
C PHE A 4 -7.77 2.24 15.79
N GLU A 5 -7.45 1.11 16.44
CA GLU A 5 -6.14 0.44 16.25
C GLU A 5 -5.98 -0.10 14.82
N PHE A 6 -7.08 -0.54 14.20
CA PHE A 6 -7.09 -1.03 12.83
C PHE A 6 -6.95 0.10 11.81
N GLU A 7 -7.69 1.20 11.97
CA GLU A 7 -7.54 2.42 11.15
C GLU A 7 -6.12 2.99 11.23
N ALA A 8 -5.53 3.03 12.43
CA ALA A 8 -4.14 3.46 12.62
C ALA A 8 -3.15 2.53 11.89
N ALA A 9 -3.41 1.21 11.88
CA ALA A 9 -2.60 0.25 11.14
C ALA A 9 -2.73 0.43 9.62
N ILE A 10 -3.95 0.67 9.11
CA ILE A 10 -4.16 1.00 7.69
C ILE A 10 -3.44 2.29 7.31
N ALA A 11 -3.53 3.34 8.13
CA ALA A 11 -2.84 4.60 7.89
C ALA A 11 -1.31 4.41 7.79
N GLY A 12 -0.74 3.63 8.70
CA GLY A 12 0.69 3.27 8.65
C GLY A 12 1.06 2.45 7.40
N ALA A 13 0.19 1.53 6.97
CA ALA A 13 0.40 0.77 5.73
C ALA A 13 0.39 1.69 4.50
N LYS A 14 -0.55 2.64 4.43
CA LYS A 14 -0.63 3.66 3.36
C LYS A 14 0.64 4.54 3.31
N GLU A 15 1.17 4.94 4.47
CA GLU A 15 2.41 5.70 4.55
C GLU A 15 3.61 4.89 4.03
N ALA A 16 3.76 3.64 4.46
CA ALA A 16 4.85 2.77 4.02
C ALA A 16 4.77 2.46 2.52
N ALA A 17 3.58 2.20 1.99
CA ALA A 17 3.35 1.98 0.56
C ALA A 17 3.73 3.23 -0.26
N SER A 18 3.36 4.42 0.23
CA SER A 18 3.70 5.69 -0.41
C SER A 18 5.22 5.93 -0.44
N ALA A 19 5.91 5.65 0.67
CA ALA A 19 7.37 5.75 0.74
C ALA A 19 8.07 4.78 -0.23
N ALA A 20 7.61 3.53 -0.28
CA ALA A 20 8.13 2.54 -1.23
C ALA A 20 7.89 2.95 -2.69
N SER A 21 6.70 3.47 -3.02
CA SER A 21 6.39 3.99 -4.35
C SER A 21 7.34 5.13 -4.75
N TYR A 22 7.62 6.05 -3.84
CA TYR A 22 8.59 7.14 -4.07
C TYR A 22 10.00 6.61 -4.37
N ASP A 23 10.46 5.58 -3.65
CA ASP A 23 11.77 4.98 -3.91
C ASP A 23 11.82 4.20 -5.22
N ILE A 24 10.75 3.48 -5.58
CA ILE A 24 10.62 2.79 -6.87
C ILE A 24 10.71 3.77 -8.04
N GLN A 25 10.14 4.97 -7.91
CA GLN A 25 10.19 6.00 -8.95
C GLN A 25 11.61 6.53 -9.22
N LYS A 26 12.55 6.37 -8.29
CA LYS A 26 13.96 6.76 -8.50
C LYS A 26 14.74 5.76 -9.33
N LEU A 27 14.22 4.54 -9.53
CA LEU A 27 14.85 3.53 -10.37
C LEU A 27 14.72 3.90 -11.85
N PRO A 28 15.69 3.51 -12.71
CA PRO A 28 15.61 3.74 -14.14
C PRO A 28 14.32 3.17 -14.73
N GLU A 29 13.72 3.90 -15.67
CA GLU A 29 12.39 3.57 -16.14
C GLU A 29 12.28 2.20 -16.81
N ASP A 30 13.34 1.82 -17.52
CA ASP A 30 13.48 0.57 -18.28
C ASP A 30 14.09 -0.57 -17.45
N SER A 31 14.29 -0.37 -16.14
CA SER A 31 14.84 -1.41 -15.26
C SER A 31 13.79 -2.49 -14.96
N ILE A 32 14.23 -3.75 -14.99
CA ILE A 32 13.40 -4.91 -14.65
C ILE A 32 12.95 -4.79 -13.17
N GLU A 33 13.81 -4.25 -12.32
CA GLU A 33 13.58 -4.01 -10.91
C GLU A 33 12.39 -3.05 -10.69
N ARG A 34 12.32 -1.94 -11.44
CA ARG A 34 11.19 -1.00 -11.35
C ARG A 34 9.88 -1.67 -11.77
N GLN A 35 9.89 -2.46 -12.84
CA GLN A 35 8.69 -3.17 -13.31
C GLN A 35 8.23 -4.23 -12.29
N ALA A 36 9.15 -5.01 -11.74
CA ALA A 36 8.84 -6.01 -10.72
C ALA A 36 8.28 -5.36 -9.45
N LEU A 37 8.92 -4.30 -8.97
CA LEU A 37 8.49 -3.58 -7.76
C LEU A 37 7.16 -2.84 -7.96
N HIS A 38 6.88 -2.34 -9.17
CA HIS A 38 5.56 -1.79 -9.51
C HIS A 38 4.45 -2.84 -9.38
N GLY A 39 4.69 -4.08 -9.82
CA GLY A 39 3.74 -5.16 -9.62
C GLY A 39 3.48 -5.46 -8.15
N VAL A 40 4.53 -5.45 -7.33
CA VAL A 40 4.44 -5.69 -5.89
C VAL A 40 3.69 -4.57 -5.18
N ILE A 41 4.02 -3.30 -5.44
CA ILE A 41 3.34 -2.17 -4.78
C ILE A 41 1.86 -2.11 -5.16
N THR A 42 1.53 -2.39 -6.43
CA THR A 42 0.13 -2.48 -6.88
C THR A 42 -0.65 -3.55 -6.12
N ALA A 43 -0.03 -4.71 -5.84
CA ALA A 43 -0.67 -5.75 -5.06
C ALA A 43 -0.88 -5.35 -3.59
N ILE A 44 0.07 -4.62 -3.00
CA ILE A 44 -0.06 -4.07 -1.64
C ILE A 44 -1.19 -3.04 -1.57
N ASP A 45 -1.26 -2.11 -2.53
CA ASP A 45 -2.32 -1.10 -2.59
C ASP A 45 -3.71 -1.75 -2.64
N ARG A 46 -3.87 -2.80 -3.47
CA ARG A 46 -5.12 -3.59 -3.54
C ARG A 46 -5.49 -4.26 -2.22
N LEU A 47 -4.50 -4.72 -1.44
CA LEU A 47 -4.75 -5.30 -0.13
C LEU A 47 -5.20 -4.24 0.86
N ILE A 48 -4.53 -3.09 0.88
CA ILE A 48 -4.91 -1.95 1.72
C ILE A 48 -6.34 -1.51 1.41
N GLU A 49 -6.69 -1.34 0.13
CA GLU A 49 -8.05 -1.00 -0.32
C GLU A 49 -9.09 -2.03 0.13
N ALA A 50 -8.77 -3.32 0.05
CA ALA A 50 -9.69 -4.37 0.49
C ALA A 50 -9.96 -4.32 2.00
N PHE A 51 -8.93 -4.01 2.79
CA PHE A 51 -9.08 -3.83 4.24
C PHE A 51 -9.85 -2.54 4.59
N ASP A 52 -9.60 -1.44 3.88
CA ASP A 52 -10.31 -0.16 4.05
C ASP A 52 -11.81 -0.32 3.74
N ALA A 53 -12.13 -1.01 2.64
CA ALA A 53 -13.51 -1.29 2.24
C ALA A 53 -14.23 -2.24 3.20
N GLN A 54 -13.50 -3.12 3.89
CA GLN A 54 -14.09 -3.98 4.92
C GLN A 54 -14.50 -3.17 6.15
N THR A 55 -13.68 -2.21 6.59
CA THR A 55 -14.04 -1.33 7.71
C THR A 55 -15.26 -0.47 7.43
N ASP A 56 -15.34 0.13 6.24
CA ASP A 56 -16.47 0.96 5.84
C ASP A 56 -17.80 0.17 5.75
N ALA A 57 -17.73 -1.16 5.62
CA ALA A 57 -18.90 -2.04 5.55
C ALA A 57 -19.36 -2.56 6.93
N GLU A 58 -18.52 -2.44 7.97
CA GLU A 58 -18.79 -2.92 9.33
C GLU A 58 -19.31 -1.81 10.27
N ASP A 59 -19.22 -0.53 9.87
CA ASP A 59 -19.80 0.66 10.54
C ASP A 59 -21.24 0.98 10.07
#